data_AF-A0A2E8VHK2-F1
#
_entry.id   AF-A0A2E8VHK2-F1
#
_cell.length_a   1.000
_cell.length_b   1.000
_cell.length_c   1.000
_cell.angle_alpha   90.00
_cell.angle_beta   90.00
_cell.angle_gamma   90.00
#
_symmetry.space_group_name_H-M   'P 1'
#
loop_
_entity.id
_entity.type
_entity.pdbx_description
1 polymer ?
#
loop_
_entity_poly.entity_id
_entity_poly.type
_entity_poly.pdbx_seq_one_letter_code
_entity_poly.pdbx_strand_id
1 'polypeptide(L)'
;MIEFVKPEFAPAMVDSYLDHLIQEAKEQQQSQDIDEDKIRESYKDVAERNMKWYLIRKAIVSNQDNISVSKADIEQEIEKLLERSPDHSKEIKKYYKKPSNRQRIEDDLIEKKVLNYLEGFAKIKDVKVHTKAIREEAEKEGNQ
;
A
#
# COMPACT_ATOMS: atom_id res chain seq x y z
N MET A 1 8.47 -11.99 -6.17
CA MET A 1 9.00 -10.84 -6.94
C MET A 1 10.23 -10.21 -6.29
N ILE A 2 10.15 -9.72 -5.05
CA ILE A 2 11.29 -9.09 -4.34
C ILE A 2 12.54 -9.98 -4.35
N GLU A 3 12.38 -11.26 -4.03
CA GLU A 3 13.50 -12.24 -4.00
C GLU A 3 14.14 -12.51 -5.37
N PHE A 4 13.37 -12.33 -6.45
CA PHE A 4 13.85 -12.53 -7.81
C PHE A 4 14.57 -11.30 -8.35
N VAL A 5 13.99 -10.11 -8.16
CA VAL A 5 14.53 -8.85 -8.69
C VAL A 5 15.70 -8.34 -7.84
N LYS A 6 15.66 -8.54 -6.52
CA LYS A 6 16.66 -8.06 -5.56
C LYS A 6 17.06 -6.59 -5.80
N PRO A 7 16.08 -5.65 -5.84
CA PRO A 7 16.39 -4.25 -6.12
C PRO A 7 17.28 -3.67 -5.03
N GLU A 8 18.31 -2.95 -5.45
CA GLU A 8 19.22 -2.23 -4.55
C GLU A 8 18.68 -0.83 -4.24
N PHE A 9 18.97 -0.36 -3.03
CA PHE A 9 18.62 0.98 -2.57
C PHE A 9 19.73 1.53 -1.68
N ALA A 10 19.91 2.85 -1.70
CA ALA A 10 20.74 3.53 -0.73
C ALA A 10 20.14 3.35 0.69
N PRO A 11 20.95 3.00 1.71
CA PRO A 11 20.48 2.84 3.10
C PRO A 11 19.67 4.03 3.61
N ALA A 12 20.08 5.25 3.23
CA ALA A 12 19.39 6.49 3.58
C ALA A 12 17.90 6.53 3.17
N MET A 13 17.48 5.76 2.16
CA MET A 13 16.06 5.68 1.80
C MET A 13 15.23 4.93 2.86
N VAL A 14 15.78 3.89 3.47
CA VAL A 14 15.13 3.16 4.57
C VAL A 14 15.18 3.99 5.84
N ASP A 15 16.31 4.65 6.11
CA ASP A 15 16.42 5.57 7.25
C ASP A 15 15.38 6.68 7.17
N SER A 16 15.25 7.34 6.01
CA SER A 16 14.24 8.39 5.79
C SER A 16 12.80 7.87 5.98
N TYR A 17 12.52 6.65 5.52
CA TYR A 17 11.21 6.01 5.72
C TYR A 17 10.92 5.78 7.21
N LEU A 18 11.90 5.28 7.96
CA LEU A 18 11.77 5.07 9.41
C LEU A 18 11.62 6.39 10.16
N ASP A 19 12.34 7.44 9.76
CA ASP A 19 12.22 8.78 10.33
C ASP A 19 10.79 9.32 10.18
N HIS A 20 10.18 9.13 9.00
CA HIS A 20 8.79 9.50 8.77
C HIS A 20 7.81 8.71 9.65
N LEU A 21 8.00 7.39 9.79
CA LEU A 21 7.18 6.56 10.68
C LEU A 21 7.26 7.00 12.15
N ILE A 22 8.46 7.30 12.63
CA ILE A 22 8.69 7.78 13.99
C ILE A 22 7.99 9.13 14.18
N GLN A 23 8.12 10.03 13.22
CA GLN A 23 7.48 11.34 13.27
C GLN A 23 5.95 11.23 13.32
N GLU A 24 5.35 10.38 12.49
CA GLU A 24 3.91 10.11 12.52
C GLU A 24 3.46 9.53 13.86
N ALA A 25 4.25 8.61 14.44
CA ALA A 25 3.97 8.04 15.75
C ALA A 25 3.99 9.11 16.87
N LYS A 26 4.96 10.04 16.83
CA LYS A 26 5.04 11.17 17.79
C LYS A 26 3.82 12.05 17.70
N GLU A 27 3.39 12.36 16.48
CA GLU A 27 2.23 13.21 16.21
C GLU A 27 0.92 12.55 16.70
N GLN A 28 0.77 11.24 16.46
CA GLN A 28 -0.42 10.50 16.89
C GLN A 28 -0.51 10.35 18.41
N GLN A 29 0.60 10.08 19.08
CA GLN A 29 0.64 9.90 20.54
C GLN A 29 0.72 11.23 21.31
N GLN A 30 0.90 12.36 20.61
CA GLN A 30 1.18 13.67 21.22
C GLN A 30 2.33 13.62 22.24
N SER A 31 3.27 12.69 22.05
CA SER A 31 4.38 12.43 22.96
C SER A 31 5.69 12.37 22.19
N GLN A 32 6.72 12.99 22.75
CA GLN A 32 8.09 12.86 22.26
C GLN A 32 8.84 11.69 22.91
N ASP A 33 8.24 11.10 23.96
CA ASP A 33 8.81 10.01 24.74
C ASP A 33 8.47 8.66 24.12
N ILE A 34 8.95 8.45 22.89
CA ILE A 34 8.91 7.15 22.23
C ILE A 34 10.32 6.64 22.02
N ASP A 35 10.46 5.33 22.22
CA ASP A 35 11.70 4.59 22.00
C ASP A 35 11.94 4.43 20.49
N GLU A 36 12.64 5.42 19.91
CA GLU A 36 12.95 5.46 18.48
C GLU A 36 13.78 4.25 18.03
N ASP A 37 14.75 3.83 18.84
CA ASP A 37 15.63 2.70 18.52
C ASP A 37 14.84 1.40 18.43
N LYS A 38 13.92 1.19 19.37
CA LYS A 38 12.99 0.05 19.33
C LYS A 38 12.10 0.07 18.09
N ILE A 39 11.61 1.24 17.68
CA ILE A 39 10.81 1.38 16.45
C ILE A 39 11.67 1.04 15.23
N ARG A 40 12.89 1.60 15.13
CA ARG A 40 13.80 1.30 14.01
C ARG A 40 14.09 -0.18 13.92
N GLU A 41 14.45 -0.83 15.02
CA GLU A 41 14.73 -2.26 15.06
C GLU A 41 13.51 -3.09 14.62
N SER A 42 12.33 -2.78 15.19
CA SER A 42 11.10 -3.54 14.92
C SER A 42 10.58 -3.38 13.49
N TYR A 43 10.78 -2.21 12.87
CA TYR A 43 10.23 -1.89 11.56
C TYR A 43 11.24 -1.98 10.41
N LYS A 44 12.54 -2.19 10.69
CA LYS A 44 13.59 -2.20 9.66
C LYS A 44 13.29 -3.19 8.53
N ASP A 45 13.00 -4.44 8.87
CA ASP A 45 12.76 -5.49 7.86
C ASP A 45 11.53 -5.17 6.99
N VAL A 46 10.48 -4.63 7.62
CA VAL A 46 9.27 -4.18 6.93
C VAL A 46 9.58 -2.99 6.02
N ALA A 47 10.35 -2.01 6.50
CA ALA A 47 10.77 -0.84 5.74
C ALA A 47 11.62 -1.23 4.52
N GLU A 48 12.60 -2.12 4.70
CA GLU A 48 13.40 -2.65 3.60
C GLU A 48 12.55 -3.39 2.57
N ARG A 49 11.61 -4.24 3.02
CA ARG A 49 10.70 -4.97 2.12
C ARG A 49 9.81 -4.00 1.35
N ASN A 50 9.27 -2.98 2.00
CA ASN A 50 8.43 -1.96 1.39
C ASN A 50 9.23 -1.10 0.39
N MET A 51 10.48 -0.76 0.71
CA MET A 51 11.37 -0.04 -0.19
C MET A 51 11.66 -0.86 -1.45
N LYS A 52 11.97 -2.15 -1.30
CA LYS A 52 12.17 -3.06 -2.44
C LYS A 52 10.90 -3.15 -3.31
N TRP A 53 9.73 -3.26 -2.69
CA TRP A 53 8.46 -3.27 -3.43
C TRP A 53 8.22 -1.95 -4.18
N TYR A 54 8.42 -0.82 -3.51
CA TYR A 54 8.27 0.50 -4.10
C TYR A 54 9.13 0.66 -5.36
N LEU A 55 10.40 0.25 -5.32
CA LEU A 55 11.30 0.33 -6.47
C LEU A 55 10.84 -0.55 -7.64
N ILE A 56 10.40 -1.78 -7.35
CA ILE A 56 9.85 -2.68 -8.38
C ILE A 56 8.61 -2.04 -9.02
N ARG A 57 7.67 -1.58 -8.20
CA ARG A 57 6.44 -0.92 -8.66
C ARG A 57 6.76 0.30 -9.51
N LYS A 58 7.66 1.17 -9.04
CA LYS A 58 8.10 2.37 -9.75
C LYS A 58 8.70 2.01 -11.11
N ALA A 59 9.53 0.98 -11.17
CA ALA A 59 10.10 0.50 -12.42
C ALA A 59 9.03 -0.03 -13.38
N ILE A 60 8.06 -0.81 -12.90
CA ILE A 60 6.94 -1.30 -13.72
C ILE A 60 6.15 -0.12 -14.31
N VAL A 61 5.69 0.80 -13.47
CA VAL A 61 4.91 1.97 -13.90
C VAL A 61 5.68 2.82 -14.92
N SER A 62 6.98 3.03 -14.69
CA SER A 62 7.82 3.88 -15.55
C SER A 62 8.12 3.25 -16.92
N ASN A 63 7.96 1.93 -17.06
CA ASN A 63 8.24 1.20 -18.31
C ASN A 63 6.97 0.78 -19.05
N GLN A 64 5.77 1.13 -18.55
CA GLN A 64 4.49 0.67 -19.09
C GLN A 64 3.54 1.86 -19.26
N ASP A 65 3.37 2.32 -20.50
CA ASP A 65 2.53 3.49 -20.83
C ASP A 65 1.04 3.28 -20.45
N ASN A 66 0.58 2.04 -20.40
CA ASN A 66 -0.78 1.67 -20.04
C ASN A 66 -1.04 1.65 -18.52
N ILE A 67 -0.02 1.78 -17.69
CA ILE A 67 -0.15 1.89 -16.23
C ILE A 67 -0.13 3.36 -15.84
N SER A 68 -1.22 4.04 -16.16
CA SER A 68 -1.47 5.44 -15.81
C SER A 68 -2.90 5.62 -15.31
N VAL A 69 -3.16 6.65 -14.51
CA VAL A 69 -4.49 6.97 -13.99
C VAL A 69 -4.90 8.35 -14.47
N SER A 70 -6.08 8.44 -15.06
CA SER A 70 -6.65 9.69 -15.53
C SER A 70 -7.52 10.34 -14.45
N LYS A 71 -7.81 11.64 -14.61
CA LYS A 71 -8.79 12.34 -13.76
C LYS A 71 -10.18 11.70 -13.82
N ALA A 72 -10.54 11.13 -14.97
CA ALA A 72 -11.83 10.45 -15.17
C ALA A 72 -11.90 9.16 -14.34
N ASP A 73 -10.81 8.39 -14.28
CA ASP A 73 -10.75 7.18 -13.45
C ASP A 73 -10.96 7.51 -11.96
N ILE A 74 -10.33 8.60 -11.49
CA ILE A 74 -10.48 9.07 -10.10
C ILE A 74 -11.93 9.49 -9.84
N GLU A 75 -12.56 10.24 -10.75
CA GLU A 75 -13.94 10.68 -10.57
C GLU A 75 -14.90 9.47 -10.57
N GLN A 76 -14.66 8.47 -11.42
CA GLN A 76 -15.45 7.25 -11.44
C GLN A 76 -15.37 6.47 -10.11
N GLU A 77 -14.20 6.40 -9.46
CA GLU A 77 -14.08 5.79 -8.13
C GLU A 77 -14.82 6.62 -7.06
N ILE A 78 -14.79 7.95 -7.15
CA ILE A 78 -15.56 8.81 -6.25
C ILE A 78 -17.07 8.61 -6.46
N GLU A 79 -17.54 8.49 -7.70
CA GLU A 79 -18.93 8.18 -8.02
C GLU A 79 -19.36 6.84 -7.42
N LYS A 80 -18.56 5.78 -7.56
CA LYS A 80 -18.82 4.47 -6.92
C LYS A 80 -18.94 4.59 -5.40
N LEU A 81 -18.12 5.43 -4.76
CA LEU A 81 -18.22 5.67 -3.31
C LEU A 81 -19.54 6.38 -2.95
N LEU A 82 -19.97 7.34 -3.76
CA LEU A 82 -21.25 8.04 -3.56
C LEU A 82 -22.45 7.10 -3.74
N GLU A 83 -22.41 6.23 -4.73
CA GLU A 83 -23.46 5.23 -4.98
C GLU A 83 -23.58 4.21 -3.83
N ARG A 84 -22.44 3.76 -3.29
CA ARG A 84 -22.41 2.80 -2.18
C ARG A 84 -22.74 3.40 -0.82
N SER A 85 -22.68 4.72 -0.68
CA SER A 85 -22.87 5.42 0.59
C SER A 85 -23.67 6.72 0.41
N PRO A 86 -24.93 6.63 -0.06
CA PRO A 86 -25.73 7.80 -0.41
C PRO A 86 -25.93 8.76 0.76
N ASP A 87 -26.11 8.23 1.98
CA ASP A 87 -26.31 9.02 3.21
C ASP A 87 -25.11 9.91 3.56
N HIS A 88 -23.90 9.53 3.11
CA HIS A 88 -22.65 10.26 3.35
C HIS A 88 -22.20 11.13 2.17
N SER A 89 -23.05 11.31 1.15
CA SER A 89 -22.69 11.99 -0.10
C SER A 89 -22.07 13.37 0.08
N LYS A 90 -22.57 14.17 1.04
CA LYS A 90 -22.06 15.53 1.31
C LYS A 90 -20.63 15.50 1.86
N GLU A 91 -20.36 14.56 2.77
CA GLU A 91 -19.06 14.39 3.42
C GLU A 91 -18.02 13.87 2.43
N ILE A 92 -18.39 12.86 1.63
CA ILE A 92 -17.55 12.30 0.56
C ILE A 92 -17.15 13.39 -0.44
N LYS A 93 -18.13 14.16 -0.95
CA LYS A 93 -17.85 15.28 -1.88
C LYS A 93 -16.94 16.32 -1.25
N LYS A 94 -17.14 16.67 0.03
CA LYS A 94 -16.28 17.63 0.74
C LYS A 94 -14.86 17.09 0.91
N TYR A 95 -14.71 15.82 1.27
CA TYR A 95 -13.42 15.17 1.48
C TYR A 95 -12.58 15.16 0.21
N TYR A 96 -13.16 14.75 -0.92
CA TYR A 96 -12.43 14.67 -2.20
C TYR A 96 -12.34 15.99 -2.96
N LYS A 97 -12.77 17.13 -2.39
CA LYS A 97 -12.40 18.46 -2.93
C LYS A 97 -10.91 18.74 -2.76
N LYS A 98 -10.26 18.16 -1.76
CA LYS A 98 -8.81 18.33 -1.52
C LYS A 98 -8.01 17.46 -2.50
N PRO A 99 -7.06 18.01 -3.27
CA PRO A 99 -6.23 17.23 -4.18
C PRO A 99 -5.47 16.09 -3.49
N SER A 100 -4.95 16.32 -2.28
CA SER A 100 -4.24 15.29 -1.49
C SER A 100 -5.08 14.03 -1.23
N ASN A 101 -6.39 14.19 -1.06
CA ASN A 101 -7.28 13.06 -0.79
C ASN A 101 -7.59 12.26 -2.07
N ARG A 102 -7.47 12.90 -3.24
CA ARG A 102 -7.59 12.23 -4.55
C ARG A 102 -6.34 11.42 -4.89
N GLN A 103 -5.17 11.85 -4.42
CA GLN A 103 -3.91 11.13 -4.62
C GLN A 103 -4.00 9.68 -4.10
N ARG A 104 -4.70 9.45 -2.97
CA ARG A 104 -4.86 8.09 -2.45
C ARG A 104 -5.65 7.18 -3.39
N ILE A 105 -6.71 7.70 -4.03
CA ILE A 105 -7.45 6.95 -5.06
C ILE A 105 -6.54 6.65 -6.25
N GLU A 106 -5.74 7.64 -6.67
CA GLU A 106 -4.79 7.46 -7.77
C GLU A 106 -3.76 6.36 -7.45
N ASP A 107 -3.16 6.40 -6.26
CA ASP A 107 -2.18 5.41 -5.81
C ASP A 107 -2.80 4.00 -5.74
N ASP A 108 -4.02 3.87 -5.23
CA ASP A 108 -4.77 2.60 -5.16
C ASP A 108 -5.08 2.05 -6.56
N LEU A 109 -5.45 2.94 -7.50
CA LEU A 109 -5.72 2.56 -8.89
C LEU A 109 -4.44 2.13 -9.62
N ILE A 110 -3.32 2.83 -9.41
CA ILE A 110 -2.01 2.42 -9.92
C ILE A 110 -1.63 1.05 -9.36
N GLU A 111 -1.80 0.83 -8.05
CA GLU A 111 -1.50 -0.46 -7.43
C GLU A 111 -2.30 -1.59 -8.06
N LYS A 112 -3.62 -1.42 -8.22
CA LYS A 112 -4.48 -2.40 -8.91
C LYS A 112 -4.01 -2.69 -10.33
N LYS A 113 -3.63 -1.65 -11.09
CA LYS A 113 -3.11 -1.83 -12.47
C LYS A 113 -1.79 -2.59 -12.48
N VAL A 114 -0.89 -2.33 -11.53
CA VAL A 114 0.37 -3.07 -11.39
C VAL A 114 0.11 -4.54 -11.04
N LEU A 115 -0.78 -4.82 -10.09
CA LEU A 115 -1.12 -6.20 -9.72
C LEU A 115 -1.75 -6.95 -10.89
N ASN A 116 -2.72 -6.35 -11.60
CA ASN A 116 -3.33 -6.94 -12.79
C ASN A 116 -2.29 -7.22 -13.89
N TYR A 117 -1.33 -6.31 -14.08
CA TYR A 117 -0.22 -6.53 -15.03
C TYR A 117 0.61 -7.75 -14.62
N LEU A 118 0.96 -7.88 -13.34
CA LEU A 118 1.75 -9.01 -12.82
C LEU A 118 0.98 -10.35 -12.89
N GLU A 119 -0.33 -10.34 -12.66
CA GLU A 119 -1.19 -11.53 -12.78
C GLU A 119 -1.13 -12.15 -14.18
N GLY A 120 -0.99 -11.32 -15.23
CA GLY A 120 -0.84 -11.78 -16.62
C GLY A 120 0.37 -12.68 -16.87
N PHE A 121 1.37 -12.66 -15.97
CA PHE A 121 2.57 -13.51 -16.03
C PHE A 121 2.58 -14.60 -14.96
N ALA A 122 1.67 -14.54 -14.00
CA ALA A 122 1.64 -15.46 -12.88
C ALA A 122 1.03 -16.81 -13.31
N LYS A 123 1.68 -17.91 -12.94
CA LYS A 123 1.08 -19.24 -13.08
C LYS A 123 0.14 -19.49 -11.89
N ILE A 124 -1.13 -19.10 -12.05
CA ILE A 124 -2.16 -19.27 -11.03
C ILE A 124 -2.61 -20.74 -11.02
N LYS A 125 -2.67 -21.35 -9.84
CA LYS A 125 -3.20 -22.70 -9.61
C LYS A 125 -4.30 -22.63 -8.58
N ASP A 126 -5.50 -23.04 -8.96
CA ASP A 126 -6.60 -23.19 -8.02
C ASP A 126 -6.38 -24.45 -7.17
N VAL A 127 -6.40 -24.27 -5.85
CA VAL A 127 -6.31 -25.36 -4.88
C VAL A 127 -7.59 -25.42 -4.06
N LYS A 128 -8.14 -26.62 -3.90
CA LYS A 128 -9.26 -26.84 -2.98
C LYS A 128 -8.71 -26.96 -1.57
N VAL A 129 -9.06 -26.01 -0.73
CA VAL A 129 -8.72 -25.98 0.70
C VAL A 129 -9.99 -26.07 1.53
N HIS A 130 -9.96 -26.86 2.60
CA HIS A 130 -11.06 -26.94 3.53
C HIS A 130 -11.08 -25.70 4.43
N THR A 131 -12.26 -25.15 4.70
CA THR A 131 -12.42 -23.95 5.57
C THR A 131 -11.78 -24.12 6.94
N LYS A 132 -11.71 -25.35 7.47
CA LYS A 132 -11.02 -25.66 8.72
C LYS A 132 -9.52 -25.33 8.66
N ALA A 133 -8.84 -25.68 7.55
CA ALA A 133 -7.42 -25.42 7.38
C ALA A 133 -7.12 -23.91 7.29
N ILE A 134 -7.96 -23.15 6.59
CA ILE A 134 -7.81 -21.68 6.49
C ILE A 134 -7.92 -21.02 7.88
N ARG A 135 -8.84 -21.49 8.72
CA ARG A 135 -9.03 -20.95 10.08
C ARG A 135 -7.84 -21.27 10.99
N GLU A 136 -7.33 -22.50 10.93
CA GLU A 136 -6.16 -22.92 11.71
C GLU A 136 -4.88 -22.16 11.29
N GLU A 137 -4.74 -21.77 10.02
CA GLU A 137 -3.64 -20.92 9.55
C GLU A 137 -3.78 -19.48 10.05
N ALA A 138 -4.96 -18.88 9.96
CA ALA A 138 -5.22 -17.53 10.45
C ALA A 138 -4.98 -17.39 11.98
N GLU A 139 -5.33 -18.42 12.75
CA GLU A 139 -5.07 -18.45 14.20
C GLU A 139 -3.58 -18.55 14.56
N LYS A 140 -2.75 -19.13 13.67
CA LYS A 140 -1.29 -19.20 13.85
C LYS A 140 -0.61 -17.89 13.51
N GLU A 141 -1.06 -17.21 12.46
CA GLU A 141 -0.51 -15.91 12.04
C GLU A 141 -0.88 -14.77 12.99
N GLY A 142 -2.04 -14.82 13.64
CA GLY A 142 -2.44 -13.83 14.66
C GLY A 142 -1.75 -13.96 16.02
N ASN A 143 -0.95 -15.01 16.23
CA ASN A 143 -0.24 -15.31 17.48
C ASN A 143 1.30 -15.14 17.37
N GLN A 144 1.77 -14.54 16.27
CA GLN A 144 3.16 -14.10 16.08
C GLN A 144 3.25 -12.58 16.15
#